data_AF-A0A838DPX8-F1
#
_entry.id   AF-A0A838DPX8-F1
#
_cell.length_a   1.000
_cell.length_b   1.000
_cell.length_c   1.000
_cell.angle_alpha   90.00
_cell.angle_beta   90.00
_cell.angle_gamma   90.00
#
_symmetry.space_group_name_H-M   'P 1'
#
loop_
_entity.id
_entity.type
_entity.pdbx_description
1 polymer ?
#
loop_
_entity_poly.entity_id
_entity_poly.type
_entity_poly.pdbx_seq_one_letter_code
_entity_poly.pdbx_strand_id
1 'polypeptide(L)'
;MTNLTAWVLLMPLLGFIILGVLGRAMSRQAVLTVAWSAAGLAFFFAALSFFSMLGTQPVTARVSDIVIYHWVSSGDFKLDFGLLLDPLSATMLMVITGVGFLIHIYSAGYMEGDPSFWRFFCFMNFFIFAMTLLVSADNLLFLLVGWALVGLASFLL
;
A
#
# COMPACT_ATOMS: atom_id res chain seq x y z
N MET A 1 17.98 -9.09 -4.12
CA MET A 1 17.00 -8.66 -3.10
C MET A 1 15.64 -9.15 -3.59
N THR A 2 14.86 -9.81 -2.76
CA THR A 2 13.57 -10.39 -3.15
C THR A 2 12.57 -9.27 -3.50
N ASN A 3 11.74 -9.46 -4.52
CA ASN A 3 10.72 -8.52 -5.01
C ASN A 3 9.55 -8.35 -4.00
N LEU A 4 9.86 -8.00 -2.75
CA LEU A 4 8.90 -7.90 -1.65
C LEU A 4 8.11 -6.59 -1.69
N THR A 5 8.68 -5.52 -2.25
CA THR A 5 8.05 -4.20 -2.33
C THR A 5 6.70 -4.23 -3.04
N ALA A 6 6.59 -5.00 -4.13
CA ALA A 6 5.34 -5.15 -4.85
C ALA A 6 4.22 -5.73 -3.95
N TRP A 7 4.54 -6.65 -3.06
CA TRP A 7 3.56 -7.23 -2.14
C TRP A 7 3.05 -6.21 -1.10
N VAL A 8 3.87 -5.24 -0.70
CA VAL A 8 3.45 -4.15 0.20
C VAL A 8 2.32 -3.33 -0.42
N LEU A 9 2.39 -3.10 -1.74
CA LEU A 9 1.38 -2.36 -2.51
C LEU A 9 0.18 -3.24 -2.88
N LEU A 10 0.41 -4.51 -3.25
CA LEU A 10 -0.65 -5.40 -3.72
C LEU A 10 -1.62 -5.84 -2.61
N MET A 11 -1.13 -6.07 -1.39
CA MET A 11 -1.98 -6.49 -0.26
C MET A 11 -3.15 -5.53 0.04
N PRO A 12 -2.92 -4.21 0.26
CA PRO A 12 -4.01 -3.25 0.49
C PRO A 12 -4.89 -3.08 -0.75
N LEU A 13 -4.33 -3.15 -1.96
CA LEU A 13 -5.11 -3.08 -3.21
C LEU A 13 -6.09 -4.27 -3.31
N LEU A 14 -5.65 -5.48 -2.99
CA LEU A 14 -6.51 -6.66 -2.96
C LEU A 14 -7.59 -6.53 -1.88
N GLY A 15 -7.25 -6.03 -0.70
CA GLY A 15 -8.22 -5.73 0.36
C GLY A 15 -9.31 -4.76 -0.11
N PHE A 16 -8.90 -3.68 -0.79
CA PHE A 16 -9.82 -2.71 -1.41
C PHE A 16 -10.73 -3.37 -2.45
N ILE A 17 -10.18 -4.14 -3.39
CA ILE A 17 -10.97 -4.80 -4.45
C ILE A 17 -11.97 -5.80 -3.85
N ILE A 18 -11.53 -6.65 -2.92
CA ILE A 18 -12.39 -7.67 -2.29
C ILE A 18 -13.53 -6.99 -1.53
N LEU A 19 -13.23 -5.98 -0.69
CA LEU A 19 -14.26 -5.26 0.06
C LEU A 19 -15.14 -4.40 -0.85
N GLY A 20 -14.61 -3.84 -1.93
CA GLY A 20 -15.37 -3.05 -2.90
C GLY A 20 -16.39 -3.88 -3.66
N VAL A 21 -16.04 -5.12 -4.03
CA VAL A 21 -16.92 -6.02 -4.80
C VAL A 21 -17.86 -6.82 -3.88
N LEU A 22 -17.33 -7.40 -2.80
CA LEU A 22 -18.06 -8.35 -1.96
C LEU A 22 -18.49 -7.78 -0.61
N GLY A 23 -17.93 -6.66 -0.16
CA GLY A 23 -18.09 -6.14 1.21
C GLY A 23 -19.54 -5.91 1.64
N ARG A 24 -20.42 -5.53 0.72
CA ARG A 24 -21.86 -5.34 1.00
C ARG A 24 -22.56 -6.64 1.43
N ALA A 25 -22.11 -7.79 0.93
CA ALA A 25 -22.69 -9.10 1.23
C ALA A 25 -21.97 -9.82 2.40
N MET A 26 -20.89 -9.24 2.92
CA MET A 26 -20.07 -9.86 3.95
C MET A 26 -20.58 -9.54 5.35
N SER A 27 -20.39 -10.48 6.28
CA SER A 27 -20.59 -10.23 7.71
C SER A 27 -19.52 -9.27 8.23
N ARG A 28 -19.79 -8.59 9.35
CA ARG A 28 -18.84 -7.68 10.01
C ARG A 28 -17.49 -8.35 10.28
N GLN A 29 -17.52 -9.60 10.75
CA GLN A 29 -16.31 -10.38 11.02
C GLN A 29 -15.50 -10.60 9.73
N ALA A 30 -16.16 -10.99 8.64
CA ALA A 30 -15.49 -11.23 7.37
C ALA A 30 -14.87 -9.95 6.79
N VAL A 31 -15.56 -8.81 6.90
CA VAL A 31 -15.02 -7.49 6.51
C VAL A 31 -13.74 -7.19 7.28
N LEU A 32 -13.77 -7.37 8.61
CA LEU A 32 -12.60 -7.15 9.46
C LEU A 32 -11.46 -8.10 9.13
N THR A 33 -11.74 -9.39 8.89
CA THR A 33 -10.72 -10.37 8.51
C THR A 33 -10.01 -9.94 7.23
N VAL A 34 -10.75 -9.54 6.19
CA VAL A 34 -10.14 -9.06 4.94
C VAL A 34 -9.38 -7.76 5.16
N ALA A 35 -9.96 -6.80 5.87
CA ALA A 35 -9.33 -5.50 6.06
C ALA A 35 -8.03 -5.60 6.88
N TRP A 36 -8.07 -6.32 8.00
CA TRP A 36 -6.91 -6.50 8.88
C TRP A 36 -5.84 -7.38 8.24
N SER A 37 -6.22 -8.44 7.50
CA SER A 37 -5.23 -9.27 6.81
C SER A 37 -4.54 -8.48 5.70
N ALA A 38 -5.25 -7.67 4.92
CA ALA A 38 -4.65 -6.82 3.89
C ALA A 38 -3.64 -5.83 4.48
N ALA A 39 -4.04 -5.03 5.48
CA ALA A 39 -3.15 -4.06 6.12
C ALA A 39 -2.01 -4.73 6.90
N GLY A 40 -2.28 -5.83 7.60
CA GLY A 40 -1.29 -6.57 8.39
C GLY A 40 -0.26 -7.28 7.53
N LEU A 41 -0.66 -7.89 6.41
CA LEU A 41 0.27 -8.49 5.45
C LEU A 41 1.12 -7.42 4.76
N ALA A 42 0.56 -6.25 4.44
CA ALA A 42 1.32 -5.12 3.92
C ALA A 42 2.43 -4.70 4.89
N PHE A 43 2.10 -4.56 6.18
CA PHE A 43 3.08 -4.26 7.23
C PHE A 43 4.13 -5.36 7.38
N PHE A 44 3.72 -6.62 7.35
CA PHE A 44 4.64 -7.76 7.42
C PHE A 44 5.66 -7.72 6.27
N PHE A 45 5.22 -7.50 5.03
CA PHE A 45 6.14 -7.38 3.88
C PHE A 45 7.01 -6.12 3.94
N ALA A 46 6.48 -5.00 4.46
CA ALA A 46 7.27 -3.79 4.68
C ALA A 46 8.39 -4.04 5.70
N ALA A 47 8.07 -4.72 6.80
CA ALA A 47 9.04 -5.10 7.83
C ALA A 47 10.11 -6.04 7.28
N LEU A 48 9.72 -7.07 6.53
CA LEU A 48 10.68 -7.96 5.87
C LEU A 48 11.61 -7.20 4.92
N SER A 49 11.07 -6.27 4.13
CA SER A 49 11.85 -5.45 3.20
C SER A 49 12.85 -4.55 3.96
N PHE A 50 12.40 -3.91 5.04
CA PHE A 50 13.23 -3.05 5.89
C PHE A 50 14.38 -3.82 6.56
N PHE A 51 14.08 -4.96 7.20
CA PHE A 51 15.11 -5.77 7.85
C PHE A 51 16.08 -6.42 6.85
N SER A 52 15.60 -6.83 5.68
CA SER A 52 16.47 -7.32 4.60
C SER A 52 17.45 -6.24 4.13
N MET A 53 16.99 -5.00 4.05
CA MET A 53 17.83 -3.87 3.67
C MET A 53 18.90 -3.54 4.72
N LEU A 54 18.59 -3.65 6.02
CA LEU A 54 19.58 -3.46 7.10
C LEU A 54 20.73 -4.47 7.03
N GLY A 55 20.45 -5.71 6.64
CA GLY A 55 21.44 -6.76 6.45
C GLY A 55 22.30 -6.60 5.18
N THR A 56 21.95 -5.67 4.28
CA THR A 56 22.66 -5.48 3.01
C THR A 56 23.88 -4.57 3.19
N GLN A 57 25.03 -5.05 2.71
CA GLN A 57 26.31 -4.35 2.68
C GLN A 57 26.91 -4.42 1.27
N PRO A 58 27.55 -3.35 0.76
CA PRO A 58 27.73 -2.03 1.40
C PRO A 58 26.43 -1.21 1.49
N VAL A 59 26.40 -0.17 2.32
CA VAL A 59 25.23 0.73 2.48
C VAL A 59 24.75 1.30 1.14
N THR A 60 25.66 1.55 0.20
CA THR A 60 25.35 2.03 -1.15
C THR A 60 24.55 1.03 -2.00
N ALA A 61 24.52 -0.24 -1.61
CA ALA A 61 23.72 -1.29 -2.26
C ALA A 61 22.29 -1.41 -1.68
N ARG A 62 21.89 -0.53 -0.74
CA ARG A 62 20.55 -0.52 -0.13
C ARG A 62 19.51 0.21 -0.99
N VAL A 63 19.63 0.12 -2.30
CA VAL A 63 18.68 0.67 -3.26
C VAL A 63 18.28 -0.47 -4.19
N SER A 64 16.99 -0.71 -4.30
CA SER A 64 16.40 -1.68 -5.20
C SER A 64 15.35 -0.98 -6.05
N ASP A 65 15.60 -0.93 -7.35
CA ASP A 65 14.64 -0.47 -8.34
C ASP A 65 14.05 -1.68 -9.07
N ILE A 66 12.72 -1.74 -9.15
CA ILE A 66 11.99 -2.83 -9.78
C ILE A 66 11.06 -2.23 -10.82
N VAL A 67 11.38 -2.43 -12.10
CA VAL A 67 10.46 -2.13 -13.20
C VAL A 67 9.40 -3.23 -13.28
N ILE A 68 8.14 -2.87 -13.06
CA ILE A 68 7.00 -3.78 -13.16
C ILE A 68 6.50 -3.85 -14.60
N TYR A 69 6.37 -2.69 -15.26
CA TYR A 69 5.81 -2.60 -16.60
C TYR A 69 6.32 -1.35 -17.33
N HIS A 70 6.65 -1.46 -18.62
CA HIS A 70 6.96 -0.31 -19.46
C HIS A 70 5.65 0.36 -19.92
N TRP A 71 5.27 1.48 -19.29
CA TRP A 71 3.93 2.04 -19.44
C TRP A 71 3.77 2.88 -20.72
N VAL A 72 4.69 3.81 -20.99
CA VAL A 72 4.65 4.66 -22.18
C VAL A 72 6.02 4.67 -22.85
N SER A 73 6.05 4.44 -24.16
CA SER A 73 7.25 4.55 -24.97
C SER A 73 6.93 5.36 -26.23
N SER A 74 7.64 6.47 -26.44
CA SER A 74 7.50 7.34 -27.60
C SER A 74 8.86 7.89 -28.01
N GLY A 75 9.47 7.30 -29.03
CA GLY A 75 10.84 7.63 -29.44
C GLY A 75 11.84 7.38 -28.30
N ASP A 76 12.57 8.42 -27.90
CA ASP A 76 13.53 8.36 -26.79
C ASP A 76 12.86 8.50 -25.41
N PHE A 77 11.60 8.93 -25.35
CA PHE A 77 10.86 9.03 -24.09
C PHE A 77 10.36 7.66 -23.67
N LYS A 78 10.87 7.16 -22.54
CA LYS A 78 10.42 5.93 -21.89
C LYS A 78 9.96 6.25 -20.49
N LEU A 79 8.80 5.75 -20.14
CA LEU A 79 8.24 5.88 -18.82
C LEU A 79 7.79 4.51 -18.33
N ASP A 80 8.47 4.10 -17.27
CA ASP A 80 8.27 2.82 -16.64
C ASP A 80 7.34 2.98 -15.43
N PHE A 81 6.58 1.92 -15.15
CA PHE A 81 5.95 1.73 -13.87
C PHE A 81 6.90 0.89 -13.03
N GLY A 82 7.72 1.56 -12.22
CA GLY A 82 8.63 0.91 -11.30
C GLY A 82 8.36 1.25 -9.85
N LEU A 83 8.97 0.48 -8.97
CA LEU A 83 8.97 0.69 -7.53
C LEU A 83 10.39 0.87 -7.03
N LEU A 84 10.65 2.01 -6.40
CA LEU A 84 11.91 2.35 -5.78
C LEU A 84 11.87 2.03 -4.27
N LEU A 85 12.72 1.08 -3.87
CA LEU A 85 12.98 0.77 -2.47
C LEU A 85 14.36 1.27 -2.07
N ASP A 86 14.39 2.34 -1.29
CA ASP A 86 15.59 2.91 -0.67
C ASP A 86 15.37 3.05 0.85
N PRO A 87 16.36 3.52 1.64
CA PRO A 87 16.19 3.63 3.09
C PRO A 87 15.08 4.59 3.53
N LEU A 88 14.81 5.64 2.75
CA LEU A 88 13.75 6.59 3.04
C LEU A 88 12.39 5.95 2.77
N SER A 89 12.18 5.37 1.59
CA SER A 89 10.93 4.74 1.20
C SER A 89 10.63 3.52 2.08
N ALA A 90 11.63 2.70 2.44
CA ALA A 90 11.47 1.59 3.38
C ALA A 90 10.99 2.06 4.76
N THR A 91 11.54 3.17 5.28
CA THR A 91 11.11 3.75 6.55
C THR A 91 9.67 4.29 6.46
N MET A 92 9.33 4.98 5.37
CA MET A 92 7.98 5.49 5.15
C MET A 92 6.94 4.36 5.00
N LEU A 93 7.27 3.29 4.28
CA LEU A 93 6.41 2.12 4.16
C LEU A 93 6.12 1.48 5.52
N MET A 94 7.13 1.39 6.41
CA MET A 94 6.94 0.91 7.79
C MET A 94 5.97 1.79 8.58
N VAL A 95 6.10 3.12 8.49
CA VAL A 95 5.21 4.05 9.18
C VAL A 95 3.79 3.94 8.63
N ILE A 96 3.62 4.01 7.30
CA ILE A 96 2.32 4.00 6.64
C ILE A 96 1.56 2.70 6.93
N THR A 97 2.21 1.54 6.74
CA THR A 97 1.56 0.25 6.93
C THR A 97 1.39 -0.10 8.41
N GLY A 98 2.36 0.23 9.27
CA GLY A 98 2.30 -0.03 10.70
C GLY A 98 1.23 0.81 11.40
N VAL A 99 1.27 2.14 11.23
CA VAL A 99 0.25 3.04 11.79
C VAL A 99 -1.10 2.76 11.13
N GLY A 100 -1.13 2.53 9.81
CA GLY A 100 -2.34 2.17 9.09
C GLY A 100 -3.02 0.91 9.63
N PHE A 101 -2.23 -0.11 10.00
CA PHE A 101 -2.74 -1.34 10.64
C PHE A 101 -3.28 -1.08 12.06
N LEU A 102 -2.62 -0.25 12.86
CA LEU A 102 -3.13 0.14 14.18
C LEU A 102 -4.45 0.92 14.07
N ILE A 103 -4.57 1.81 13.08
CA ILE A 103 -5.82 2.51 12.81
C ILE A 103 -6.92 1.51 12.40
N HIS A 104 -6.62 0.50 11.59
CA HIS A 104 -7.59 -0.55 11.24
C HIS A 104 -8.15 -1.30 12.48
N ILE A 105 -7.29 -1.61 13.45
CA ILE A 105 -7.71 -2.26 14.70
C ILE A 105 -8.60 -1.32 15.51
N TYR A 106 -8.16 -0.06 15.68
CA TYR A 106 -8.91 0.95 16.42
C TYR A 106 -10.29 1.23 15.79
N SER A 107 -10.32 1.42 14.47
CA SER A 107 -11.54 1.72 13.71
C SER A 107 -12.58 0.62 13.79
N ALA A 108 -12.20 -0.62 14.08
CA ALA A 108 -13.16 -1.71 14.22
C ALA A 108 -14.13 -1.47 15.38
N GLY A 109 -13.63 -1.00 16.52
CA GLY A 109 -14.44 -0.60 17.66
C GLY A 109 -15.12 0.75 17.44
N TYR A 110 -14.40 1.72 16.84
CA TYR A 110 -14.94 3.06 16.58
C TYR A 110 -16.17 3.05 15.65
N MET A 111 -16.17 2.18 14.63
CA MET A 111 -17.27 2.07 13.65
C MET A 111 -18.38 1.09 14.09
N GLU A 112 -18.45 0.73 15.37
CA GLU A 112 -19.48 -0.18 15.86
C GLU A 112 -20.89 0.43 15.67
N GLY A 113 -21.78 -0.34 15.05
CA GLY A 113 -23.15 0.09 14.75
C GLY A 113 -23.31 0.93 13.47
N ASP A 114 -22.22 1.28 12.77
CA ASP A 114 -22.30 2.05 11.54
C ASP A 114 -22.76 1.18 10.34
N PRO A 115 -23.81 1.60 9.58
CA PRO A 115 -24.31 0.83 8.44
C PRO A 115 -23.36 0.80 7.23
N SER A 116 -22.42 1.74 7.14
CA SER A 116 -21.41 1.87 6.08
C SER A 116 -20.06 1.24 6.45
N PHE A 117 -20.03 0.38 7.48
CA PHE A 117 -18.83 -0.29 8.00
C PHE A 117 -17.88 -0.85 6.93
N TRP A 118 -18.42 -1.61 5.96
CA TRP A 118 -17.60 -2.22 4.91
C TRP A 118 -17.00 -1.21 3.93
N ARG A 119 -17.68 -0.07 3.69
CA ARG A 119 -17.20 0.99 2.80
C ARG A 119 -16.02 1.72 3.42
N PHE A 120 -16.10 2.00 4.73
CA PHE A 120 -15.01 2.60 5.47
C PHE A 120 -13.73 1.75 5.35
N PHE A 121 -13.79 0.45 5.66
CA PHE A 121 -12.63 -0.44 5.55
C PHE A 121 -12.14 -0.66 4.11
N CYS A 122 -13.04 -0.59 3.13
CA CYS A 122 -12.69 -0.58 1.71
C CYS A 122 -11.82 0.64 1.38
N PHE A 123 -12.28 1.85 1.70
CA PHE A 123 -11.54 3.08 1.42
C PHE A 123 -10.29 3.25 2.29
N MET A 124 -10.27 2.71 3.51
CA MET A 124 -9.08 2.69 4.34
C MET A 124 -7.95 1.84 3.72
N ASN A 125 -8.28 0.69 3.13
CA ASN A 125 -7.32 -0.10 2.36
C ASN A 125 -6.86 0.63 1.09
N PHE A 126 -7.78 1.30 0.39
CA PHE A 126 -7.43 2.13 -0.77
C PHE A 126 -6.47 3.26 -0.41
N PHE A 127 -6.68 3.90 0.75
CA PHE A 127 -5.80 4.95 1.26
C PHE A 127 -4.38 4.42 1.53
N ILE A 128 -4.25 3.25 2.18
CA ILE A 128 -2.95 2.62 2.40
C ILE A 128 -2.27 2.29 1.06
N PHE A 129 -3.01 1.74 0.09
CA PHE A 129 -2.49 1.48 -1.26
C PHE A 129 -1.99 2.76 -1.94
N ALA A 130 -2.77 3.84 -1.92
CA ALA A 130 -2.40 5.10 -2.54
C ALA A 130 -1.14 5.71 -1.90
N MET A 131 -1.05 5.67 -0.57
CA MET A 131 0.11 6.13 0.18
C MET A 131 1.36 5.29 -0.08
N THR A 132 1.24 3.95 -0.14
CA THR A 132 2.39 3.09 -0.44
C THR A 132 2.88 3.27 -1.87
N LEU A 133 1.98 3.45 -2.85
CA LEU A 133 2.34 3.81 -4.23
C LEU A 133 3.06 5.17 -4.28
N LEU A 134 2.56 6.18 -3.58
CA LEU A 134 3.17 7.52 -3.56
C LEU A 134 4.63 7.48 -3.09
N VAL A 135 4.93 6.78 -1.98
CA VAL A 135 6.28 6.78 -1.40
C VAL A 135 7.24 5.82 -2.09
N SER A 136 6.74 4.86 -2.87
CA SER A 136 7.57 3.89 -3.59
C SER A 136 7.65 4.17 -5.10
N ALA A 137 7.07 5.26 -5.59
CA ALA A 137 7.17 5.64 -6.99
C ALA A 137 8.63 5.93 -7.39
N ASP A 138 9.07 5.32 -8.49
CA ASP A 138 10.39 5.49 -9.08
C ASP A 138 10.51 6.76 -9.95
N ASN A 139 9.38 7.36 -10.34
CA ASN A 139 9.32 8.57 -11.14
C ASN A 139 8.22 9.55 -10.73
N LEU A 140 8.37 10.80 -11.18
CA LEU A 140 7.47 11.90 -10.83
C LEU A 140 6.02 11.67 -11.28
N LEU A 141 5.79 10.94 -12.37
CA LEU A 141 4.44 10.72 -12.86
C LEU A 141 3.67 9.79 -11.94
N PHE A 142 4.26 8.66 -11.54
CA PHE A 142 3.62 7.76 -10.58
C PHE A 142 3.54 8.33 -9.16
N LEU A 143 4.47 9.23 -8.79
CA LEU A 143 4.33 10.03 -7.58
C LEU A 143 3.09 10.93 -7.65
N LEU A 144 2.86 11.63 -8.77
CA LEU A 144 1.65 12.44 -8.98
C LEU A 144 0.37 11.59 -9.00
N VAL A 145 0.42 10.39 -9.60
CA VAL A 145 -0.71 9.43 -9.56
C VAL A 145 -1.01 9.03 -8.12
N GLY A 146 0.00 8.61 -7.35
CA GLY A 146 -0.15 8.30 -5.93
C GLY A 146 -0.74 9.49 -5.16
N TRP A 147 -0.27 10.70 -5.44
CA TRP A 147 -0.74 11.92 -4.77
C TRP A 147 -2.21 12.22 -5.07
N ALA A 148 -2.63 12.11 -6.32
CA ALA A 148 -4.02 12.27 -6.72
C ALA A 148 -4.92 11.18 -6.08
N LEU A 149 -4.45 9.93 -6.02
CA LEU A 149 -5.18 8.83 -5.40
C LEU A 149 -5.33 9.03 -3.88
N VAL A 150 -4.31 9.56 -3.19
CA VAL A 150 -4.40 9.93 -1.77
C VAL A 150 -5.43 11.03 -1.57
N GLY A 151 -5.46 12.04 -2.45
CA GLY A 151 -6.48 13.09 -2.43
C GLY A 151 -7.89 12.53 -2.61
N LEU A 152 -8.08 11.62 -3.58
CA LEU A 152 -9.35 10.92 -3.79
C LEU A 152 -9.75 10.07 -2.58
N ALA A 153 -8.84 9.27 -2.05
CA ALA A 153 -9.09 8.44 -0.88
C ALA A 153 -9.50 9.28 0.34
N SER A 154 -8.89 10.45 0.52
CA SER A 154 -9.21 11.39 1.61
C SER A 154 -10.59 12.03 1.45
N PHE A 155 -11.09 12.19 0.21
CA PHE A 155 -12.45 12.68 -0.03
C PHE A 155 -13.50 11.58 0.18
N LEU A 156 -13.14 10.32 -0.04
CA LEU A 156 -14.04 9.17 0.07
C LEU A 156 -14.21 8.65 1.51
N LEU A 157 -13.25 8.96 2.40
CA LEU A 157 -13.27 8.66 3.83
C LEU A 157 -14.01 9.74 4.62
#